data_AF-A0A846DW66-F1
#
_entry.id   AF-A0A846DW66-F1
#
_cell.length_a   1.000
_cell.length_b   1.000
_cell.length_c   1.000
_cell.angle_alpha   90.00
_cell.angle_beta   90.00
_cell.angle_gamma   90.00
#
_symmetry.space_group_name_H-M   'P 1'
#
loop_
_entity.id
_entity.type
_entity.pdbx_description
1 polymer ?
#
loop_
_entity_poly.entity_id
_entity_poly.type
_entity_poly.pdbx_seq_one_letter_code
_entity_poly.pdbx_strand_id
1 'polypeptide(L)'
;MLIAKQTSVTWLIAVVTLLLIPVIYVLYLISQAGEIPNFDYWWIVSRFYSTEGFSSDLRDWFFRNNEHIVLIPSLVYALNIVLTQGSNLGLCLFAFSFAAIQAILLVALLPQQVQQSVSLLVLVLFCVLVFNFTPAAAHNWMRGFSGTIWMGANLFVIAAIFCITRAVERLSVKPDRQYSYHAVSLPLGWVVGSFIFALFGTLNYSTALAVWPILCAIALLFRFPRLLSGLYLGVSTLVLLLYFLTYETPPHHPELARLSFGEMLVYIPIYLGAIFTYQLQFAAFLGIVGLVASAIFAYYWFCLPRSHAFKIAWLPWLAIQTYTFGTALMAAVSRSGFGLGQARSSRYASLPALFWLGLLVILIAFLVQQFSGRLQGRSLLPLYIALGFLIWGMYGVGDENYQEISRRASLQPLVALSLQIGAPDPTLVQEVVGNRPEAFLGLAEALKRNQLVPFTREIAQDNPCIPLDRALDPNFLTAEPQSDVPGYFDGIALRTDVAGDRAIAQVTGWAKSANHGIRCIAILNQNNMVRGFALTGFPRPDVAEAMGEDYQWSGWKGYIRSSPEDRQLTAYAALKNRQSWVALQNPHPFPK
;
A
#
# COMPACT_ATOMS: atom_id res chain seq x y z
N MET A 1 7.27 -48.27 18.18
CA MET A 1 6.65 -48.19 19.51
C MET A 1 6.58 -46.72 19.91
N LEU A 2 5.36 -46.17 19.84
CA LEU A 2 4.85 -44.95 20.48
C LEU A 2 5.63 -43.62 20.32
N ILE A 3 5.39 -42.90 19.22
CA ILE A 3 5.14 -41.45 19.29
C ILE A 3 3.90 -41.15 18.44
N ALA A 4 2.74 -41.55 18.95
CA ALA A 4 1.50 -40.86 18.63
C ALA A 4 1.56 -39.54 19.41
N LYS A 5 2.12 -38.48 18.81
CA LYS A 5 2.05 -37.15 19.42
C LYS A 5 0.68 -36.58 19.09
N GLN A 6 -0.22 -36.63 20.07
CA GLN A 6 -1.28 -35.65 20.20
C GLN A 6 -0.65 -34.27 20.01
N THR A 7 -0.79 -33.66 18.84
CA THR A 7 -0.75 -32.20 18.73
C THR A 7 -1.90 -31.72 19.60
N SER A 8 -1.58 -31.28 20.81
CA SER A 8 -2.58 -30.73 21.72
C SER A 8 -3.29 -29.58 21.02
N VAL A 9 -4.60 -29.47 21.23
CA VAL A 9 -5.41 -28.35 20.70
C VAL A 9 -4.71 -27.00 20.99
N THR A 10 -4.05 -26.89 22.14
CA THR A 10 -3.23 -25.74 22.55
C THR A 10 -2.10 -25.40 21.57
N TRP A 11 -1.36 -26.40 21.07
CA TRP A 11 -0.28 -26.16 20.10
C TRP A 11 -0.83 -25.68 18.76
N LEU A 12 -1.94 -26.27 18.30
CA LEU A 12 -2.61 -25.84 17.07
C LEU A 12 -3.10 -24.40 17.19
N ILE A 13 -3.76 -24.05 18.31
CA ILE A 13 -4.20 -22.68 18.60
C ILE A 13 -3.00 -21.73 18.56
N ALA A 14 -1.90 -22.05 19.26
CA ALA A 14 -0.71 -21.19 19.29
C ALA A 14 -0.11 -20.95 17.89
N VAL A 15 -0.02 -21.99 17.06
CA VAL A 15 0.48 -21.87 15.68
C VAL A 15 -0.46 -21.03 14.82
N VAL A 16 -1.77 -21.26 14.89
CA VAL A 16 -2.76 -20.49 14.14
C VAL A 16 -2.72 -19.02 14.56
N THR A 17 -2.68 -18.73 15.87
CA THR A 17 -2.55 -17.37 16.38
C THR A 17 -1.28 -16.71 15.86
N LEU A 18 -0.13 -17.38 15.91
CA LEU A 18 1.15 -16.85 15.41
C LEU A 18 1.06 -16.50 13.92
N LEU A 19 0.48 -17.39 13.10
CA LEU A 19 0.34 -17.18 11.66
C LEU A 19 -0.63 -16.03 11.33
N LEU A 20 -1.64 -15.79 12.16
CA LEU A 20 -2.61 -14.72 11.93
C LEU A 20 -2.09 -13.32 12.29
N ILE A 21 -1.03 -13.20 13.10
CA ILE A 21 -0.52 -11.89 13.56
C ILE A 21 -0.23 -10.92 12.38
N PRO A 22 0.55 -11.28 11.34
CA PRO A 22 0.84 -10.35 10.23
C PRO A 22 -0.43 -9.94 9.47
N VAL A 23 -1.36 -10.87 9.29
CA VAL A 23 -2.63 -10.65 8.59
C VAL A 23 -3.53 -9.69 9.37
N ILE A 24 -3.67 -9.92 10.68
CA ILE A 24 -4.45 -9.06 11.58
C ILE A 24 -3.82 -7.67 11.65
N TYR A 25 -2.50 -7.56 11.72
CA TYR A 25 -1.82 -6.27 11.75
C TYR A 25 -2.08 -5.45 10.49
N VAL A 26 -2.02 -6.07 9.30
CA VAL A 26 -2.40 -5.37 8.05
C VAL A 26 -3.87 -4.95 8.04
N LEU A 27 -4.79 -5.79 8.53
CA LEU A 27 -6.20 -5.40 8.67
C LEU A 27 -6.38 -4.22 9.65
N TYR A 28 -5.58 -4.17 10.72
CA TYR A 28 -5.52 -3.01 11.60
C TYR A 28 -5.04 -1.76 10.84
N LEU A 29 -3.97 -1.84 10.03
CA LEU A 29 -3.52 -0.71 9.20
C LEU A 29 -4.64 -0.23 8.25
N ILE A 30 -5.35 -1.16 7.60
CA ILE A 30 -6.49 -0.86 6.72
C ILE A 30 -7.58 -0.11 7.49
N SER A 31 -7.89 -0.50 8.74
CA SER A 31 -8.90 0.20 9.55
C SER A 31 -8.57 1.68 9.83
N GLN A 32 -7.30 2.08 9.67
CA GLN A 32 -6.81 3.44 9.92
C GLN A 32 -6.59 4.25 8.63
N ALA A 33 -7.00 3.72 7.48
CA ALA A 33 -6.70 4.25 6.15
C ALA A 33 -7.56 5.46 5.70
N GLY A 34 -8.68 5.72 6.38
CA GLY A 34 -9.66 6.71 5.94
C GLY A 34 -10.51 6.25 4.75
N GLU A 35 -11.63 6.92 4.54
CA GLU A 35 -12.64 6.56 3.53
C GLU A 35 -12.36 7.19 2.16
N ILE A 36 -11.77 8.39 2.10
CA ILE A 36 -11.55 9.14 0.87
C ILE A 36 -10.30 8.60 0.16
N PRO A 37 -10.40 8.11 -1.08
CA PRO A 37 -9.22 7.71 -1.85
C PRO A 37 -8.21 8.84 -2.06
N ASN A 38 -6.97 8.48 -2.39
CA ASN A 38 -5.86 9.44 -2.47
C ASN A 38 -5.18 9.48 -3.85
N PHE A 39 -4.45 10.57 -4.12
CA PHE A 39 -3.52 10.74 -5.24
C PHE A 39 -4.10 10.31 -6.60
N ASP A 40 -3.41 9.40 -7.30
CA ASP A 40 -3.66 8.97 -8.67
C ASP A 40 -5.06 8.39 -8.88
N TYR A 41 -5.73 7.95 -7.81
CA TYR A 41 -7.11 7.45 -7.90
C TYR A 41 -8.03 8.45 -8.63
N TRP A 42 -8.00 9.72 -8.23
CA TRP A 42 -8.92 10.73 -8.76
C TRP A 42 -8.63 11.05 -10.22
N TRP A 43 -7.35 11.13 -10.58
CA TRP A 43 -6.95 11.30 -11.98
C TRP A 43 -7.42 10.14 -12.84
N ILE A 44 -7.24 8.91 -12.37
CA ILE A 44 -7.64 7.71 -13.11
C ILE A 44 -9.16 7.63 -13.24
N VAL A 45 -9.91 7.86 -12.16
CA VAL A 45 -11.39 7.82 -12.16
C VAL A 45 -11.99 8.93 -13.02
N SER A 46 -11.41 10.14 -13.01
CA SER A 46 -11.91 11.28 -13.79
C SER A 46 -11.91 11.04 -15.30
N ARG A 47 -11.16 10.03 -15.78
CA ARG A 47 -11.14 9.64 -17.18
C ARG A 47 -12.40 8.89 -17.59
N PHE A 48 -12.86 7.96 -16.76
CA PHE A 48 -13.94 7.03 -17.12
C PHE A 48 -15.23 7.24 -16.31
N TYR A 49 -15.27 8.18 -15.37
CA TYR A 49 -16.45 8.45 -14.55
C TYR A 49 -16.78 9.95 -14.50
N SER A 50 -18.05 10.28 -14.67
CA SER A 50 -18.55 11.66 -14.68
C SER A 50 -19.98 11.75 -14.12
N THR A 51 -20.61 12.92 -14.26
CA THR A 51 -22.03 13.13 -13.91
C THR A 51 -23.00 12.31 -14.75
N GLU A 52 -22.56 11.79 -15.90
CA GLU A 52 -23.30 10.88 -16.78
C GLU A 52 -23.09 9.40 -16.40
N GLY A 53 -22.23 9.12 -15.42
CA GLY A 53 -21.86 7.78 -15.00
C GLY A 53 -20.57 7.30 -15.67
N PHE A 54 -20.52 6.01 -15.99
CA PHE A 54 -19.36 5.37 -16.61
C PHE A 54 -19.25 5.72 -18.09
N SER A 55 -18.04 6.07 -18.55
CA SER A 55 -17.76 6.36 -19.96
C SER A 55 -18.00 5.13 -20.84
N SER A 56 -18.65 5.37 -21.99
CA SER A 56 -18.84 4.37 -23.04
C SER A 56 -17.65 4.26 -23.99
N ASP A 57 -16.68 5.18 -23.92
CA ASP A 57 -15.48 5.16 -24.76
C ASP A 57 -14.37 4.31 -24.12
N LEU A 58 -13.97 3.22 -24.80
CA LEU A 58 -12.91 2.32 -24.33
C LEU A 58 -11.56 3.02 -24.12
N ARG A 59 -11.30 4.16 -24.77
CA ARG A 59 -10.06 4.94 -24.63
C ARG A 59 -9.93 5.62 -23.26
N ASP A 60 -11.04 5.79 -22.57
CA ASP A 60 -11.06 6.32 -21.20
C ASP A 60 -10.68 5.26 -20.16
N TRP A 61 -10.84 3.99 -20.51
CA TRP A 61 -10.48 2.84 -19.68
C TRP A 61 -9.06 2.33 -19.96
N PHE A 62 -8.68 2.31 -21.24
CA PHE A 62 -7.36 1.87 -21.70
C PHE A 62 -6.47 3.09 -21.96
N PHE A 63 -5.75 3.51 -20.93
CA PHE A 63 -4.82 4.64 -21.02
C PHE A 63 -3.60 4.44 -20.12
N ARG A 64 -2.64 5.36 -20.22
CA ARG A 64 -1.47 5.41 -19.34
C ARG A 64 -1.66 6.44 -18.24
N ASN A 65 -1.37 6.03 -17.02
CA ASN A 65 -1.16 6.96 -15.91
C ASN A 65 0.31 6.90 -15.49
N ASN A 66 0.99 8.04 -15.54
CA ASN A 66 2.45 8.11 -15.59
C ASN A 66 2.94 7.27 -16.78
N GLU A 67 3.78 6.26 -16.56
CA GLU A 67 4.20 5.33 -17.61
C GLU A 67 3.36 4.05 -17.69
N HIS A 68 2.45 3.84 -16.75
CA HIS A 68 1.82 2.53 -16.56
C HIS A 68 0.49 2.44 -17.29
N ILE A 69 0.25 1.32 -17.97
CA ILE A 69 -1.09 0.95 -18.40
C ILE A 69 -1.89 0.57 -17.14
N VAL A 70 -3.09 1.11 -17.00
CA VAL A 70 -3.92 0.96 -15.78
C VAL A 70 -5.32 0.42 -16.07
N LEU A 71 -5.48 -0.42 -17.10
CA LEU A 71 -6.79 -0.98 -17.48
C LEU A 71 -7.43 -1.78 -16.35
N ILE A 72 -6.71 -2.76 -15.78
CA ILE A 72 -7.27 -3.59 -14.70
C ILE A 72 -7.55 -2.75 -13.44
N PRO A 73 -6.66 -1.82 -13.01
CA PRO A 73 -6.97 -0.88 -11.94
C PRO A 73 -8.25 -0.08 -12.19
N SER A 74 -8.46 0.46 -13.40
CA SER A 74 -9.68 1.18 -13.76
C SER A 74 -10.93 0.30 -13.58
N LEU A 75 -10.88 -0.96 -14.00
CA LEU A 75 -11.98 -1.92 -13.79
C LEU A 75 -12.23 -2.19 -12.30
N VAL A 76 -11.17 -2.37 -11.50
CA VAL A 76 -11.29 -2.56 -10.05
C VAL A 76 -11.85 -1.30 -9.38
N TYR A 77 -11.47 -0.10 -9.83
CA TYR A 77 -11.97 1.16 -9.31
C TYR A 77 -13.44 1.38 -9.67
N ALA A 78 -13.87 1.00 -10.87
CA ALA A 78 -15.28 0.99 -11.23
C ALA A 78 -16.08 -0.01 -10.37
N LEU A 79 -15.53 -1.20 -10.14
CA LEU A 79 -16.14 -2.19 -9.26
C LEU A 79 -16.24 -1.67 -7.81
N ASN A 80 -15.24 -0.91 -7.34
CA ASN A 80 -15.27 -0.24 -6.04
C ASN A 80 -16.34 0.87 -5.97
N ILE A 81 -16.52 1.66 -7.03
CA ILE A 81 -17.60 2.63 -7.11
C ILE A 81 -18.97 1.94 -6.93
N VAL A 82 -19.15 0.79 -7.57
CA VAL A 82 -20.42 0.03 -7.52
C VAL A 82 -20.63 -0.69 -6.18
N LEU A 83 -19.60 -1.36 -5.65
CA LEU A 83 -19.74 -2.26 -4.49
C LEU A 83 -19.57 -1.57 -3.14
N THR A 84 -18.77 -0.50 -3.08
CA THR A 84 -18.37 0.16 -1.82
C THR A 84 -18.48 1.68 -1.90
N GLN A 85 -19.27 2.19 -2.85
CA GLN A 85 -19.54 3.62 -3.04
C GLN A 85 -18.27 4.47 -3.26
N GLY A 86 -17.21 3.86 -3.81
CA GLY A 86 -15.95 4.55 -4.07
C GLY A 86 -15.04 4.66 -2.84
N SER A 87 -15.31 3.93 -1.76
CA SER A 87 -14.51 3.96 -0.53
C SER A 87 -13.07 3.46 -0.74
N ASN A 88 -12.12 4.14 -0.11
CA ASN A 88 -10.73 3.71 0.00
C ASN A 88 -10.61 2.40 0.80
N LEU A 89 -11.42 2.20 1.84
CA LEU A 89 -11.42 0.94 2.60
C LEU A 89 -11.81 -0.23 1.71
N GLY A 90 -12.80 -0.04 0.84
CA GLY A 90 -13.17 -1.02 -0.19
C GLY A 90 -11.99 -1.42 -1.07
N LEU A 91 -11.24 -0.44 -1.59
CA LEU A 91 -10.03 -0.70 -2.38
C LEU A 91 -8.93 -1.40 -1.59
N CYS A 92 -8.76 -1.04 -0.31
CA CYS A 92 -7.80 -1.69 0.57
C CYS A 92 -8.14 -3.18 0.74
N LEU A 93 -9.43 -3.53 0.84
CA LEU A 93 -9.90 -4.92 0.90
C LEU A 93 -9.72 -5.67 -0.43
N PHE A 94 -9.85 -5.02 -1.58
CA PHE A 94 -9.44 -5.60 -2.87
C PHE A 94 -7.94 -5.92 -2.89
N ALA A 95 -7.10 -4.97 -2.47
CA ALA A 95 -5.66 -5.18 -2.39
C ALA A 95 -5.28 -6.32 -1.43
N PHE A 96 -5.94 -6.38 -0.26
CA PHE A 96 -5.81 -7.47 0.70
C PHE A 96 -6.20 -8.82 0.07
N SER A 97 -7.29 -8.86 -0.70
CA SER A 97 -7.74 -10.08 -1.38
C SER A 97 -6.71 -10.55 -2.41
N PHE A 98 -6.09 -9.63 -3.17
CA PHE A 98 -4.99 -9.99 -4.07
C PHE A 98 -3.81 -10.60 -3.32
N ALA A 99 -3.41 -10.00 -2.19
CA ALA A 99 -2.33 -10.52 -1.36
C ALA A 99 -2.67 -11.88 -0.72
N ALA A 100 -3.94 -12.12 -0.34
CA ALA A 100 -4.37 -13.41 0.19
C ALA A 100 -4.27 -14.53 -0.87
N ILE A 101 -4.72 -14.26 -2.10
CA ILE A 101 -4.58 -15.21 -3.22
C ILE A 101 -3.09 -15.42 -3.54
N GLN A 102 -2.30 -14.36 -3.52
CA GLN A 102 -0.85 -14.43 -3.72
C GLN A 102 -0.17 -15.33 -2.67
N ALA A 103 -0.53 -15.21 -1.40
CA ALA A 103 -0.02 -16.07 -0.33
C ALA A 103 -0.32 -17.55 -0.59
N ILE A 104 -1.54 -17.87 -1.04
CA ILE A 104 -1.93 -19.25 -1.39
C ILE A 104 -1.02 -19.79 -2.51
N LEU A 105 -0.77 -18.99 -3.55
CA LEU A 105 0.13 -19.38 -4.65
C LEU A 105 1.57 -19.56 -4.18
N LEU A 106 2.08 -18.68 -3.32
CA LEU A 106 3.42 -18.78 -2.74
C LEU A 106 3.57 -20.05 -1.89
N VAL A 107 2.55 -20.41 -1.10
CA VAL A 107 2.52 -21.66 -0.33
C VAL A 107 2.50 -22.87 -1.26
N ALA A 108 1.73 -22.80 -2.36
CA ALA A 108 1.67 -23.88 -3.35
C ALA A 108 2.97 -24.08 -4.16
N LEU A 109 3.92 -23.13 -4.07
CA LEU A 109 5.26 -23.18 -4.67
C LEU A 109 6.36 -23.66 -3.70
N LEU A 110 6.01 -24.00 -2.45
CA LEU A 110 6.99 -24.43 -1.47
C LEU A 110 7.66 -25.76 -1.86
N PRO A 111 9.00 -25.89 -1.70
CA PRO A 111 9.71 -27.14 -1.95
C PRO A 111 9.19 -28.29 -1.08
N GLN A 112 9.14 -29.51 -1.63
CA GLN A 112 8.66 -30.69 -0.92
C GLN A 112 9.42 -30.97 0.39
N GLN A 113 10.72 -30.64 0.43
CA GLN A 113 11.56 -30.82 1.62
C GLN A 113 11.07 -29.98 2.80
N VAL A 114 10.53 -28.78 2.55
CA VAL A 114 9.94 -27.92 3.59
C VAL A 114 8.63 -28.52 4.10
N GLN A 115 7.82 -29.09 3.20
CA GLN A 115 6.51 -29.65 3.52
C GLN A 115 6.60 -30.94 4.38
N GLN A 116 7.73 -31.64 4.35
CA GLN A 116 7.94 -32.88 5.10
C GLN A 116 8.17 -32.68 6.60
N SER A 117 8.48 -31.46 7.05
CA SER A 117 8.72 -31.15 8.47
C SER A 117 7.76 -30.08 8.95
N VAL A 118 6.90 -30.42 9.92
CA VAL A 118 5.89 -29.51 10.46
C VAL A 118 6.51 -28.22 11.00
N SER A 119 7.63 -28.30 11.72
CA SER A 119 8.30 -27.11 12.27
C SER A 119 8.85 -26.19 11.19
N LEU A 120 9.44 -26.76 10.13
CA LEU A 120 9.94 -25.98 9.00
C LEU A 120 8.80 -25.38 8.18
N LEU A 121 7.72 -26.15 7.99
CA LEU A 121 6.54 -25.69 7.32
C LEU A 121 5.93 -24.50 8.07
N VAL A 122 5.74 -24.59 9.39
CA VAL A 122 5.22 -23.47 10.21
C VAL A 122 6.14 -22.24 10.12
N LEU A 123 7.46 -22.41 10.20
CA LEU A 123 8.41 -21.31 10.04
C LEU A 123 8.27 -20.63 8.67
N VAL A 124 8.25 -21.42 7.60
CA VAL A 124 8.20 -20.88 6.24
C VAL A 124 6.84 -20.27 5.95
N LEU A 125 5.74 -20.84 6.46
CA LEU A 125 4.41 -20.24 6.40
C LEU A 125 4.39 -18.89 7.12
N PHE A 126 4.98 -18.80 8.32
CA PHE A 126 5.11 -17.54 9.03
C PHE A 126 5.92 -16.52 8.20
N CYS A 127 7.03 -16.93 7.59
CA CYS A 127 7.80 -16.05 6.70
C CYS A 127 6.98 -15.61 5.48
N VAL A 128 6.26 -16.52 4.82
CA VAL A 128 5.38 -16.17 3.70
C VAL A 128 4.38 -15.11 4.15
N LEU A 129 3.73 -15.27 5.30
CA LEU A 129 2.74 -14.31 5.79
C LEU A 129 3.38 -12.97 6.20
N VAL A 130 4.52 -12.97 6.90
CA VAL A 130 5.21 -11.73 7.28
C VAL A 130 5.67 -10.92 6.07
N PHE A 131 6.28 -11.57 5.07
CA PHE A 131 6.78 -10.87 3.89
C PHE A 131 5.66 -10.50 2.91
N ASN A 132 4.64 -11.35 2.74
CA ASN A 132 3.49 -11.06 1.88
C ASN A 132 2.58 -9.96 2.46
N PHE A 133 2.40 -9.95 3.79
CA PHE A 133 1.66 -8.94 4.53
C PHE A 133 2.61 -7.98 5.27
N THR A 134 3.70 -7.58 4.60
CA THR A 134 4.72 -6.72 5.21
C THR A 134 4.14 -5.34 5.58
N PRO A 135 4.33 -4.85 6.81
CA PRO A 135 3.86 -3.53 7.19
C PRO A 135 4.70 -2.40 6.57
N ALA A 136 5.92 -2.68 6.11
CA ALA A 136 6.72 -1.71 5.34
C ALA A 136 6.00 -1.25 4.06
N ALA A 137 5.06 -2.04 3.55
CA ALA A 137 4.15 -1.68 2.46
C ALA A 137 2.88 -0.95 2.94
N ALA A 138 2.91 -0.23 4.08
CA ALA A 138 1.78 0.53 4.61
C ALA A 138 1.09 1.41 3.56
N HIS A 139 1.85 2.00 2.62
CA HIS A 139 1.27 2.74 1.49
C HIS A 139 0.35 1.88 0.62
N ASN A 140 0.67 0.61 0.37
CA ASN A 140 -0.18 -0.30 -0.39
C ASN A 140 -1.40 -0.77 0.42
N TRP A 141 -1.28 -0.89 1.75
CA TRP A 141 -2.39 -1.32 2.60
C TRP A 141 -3.38 -0.21 2.91
N MET A 142 -2.91 1.02 3.11
CA MET A 142 -3.74 2.13 3.56
C MET A 142 -4.18 3.06 2.43
N ARG A 143 -3.55 2.98 1.26
CA ARG A 143 -3.99 3.71 0.06
C ARG A 143 -4.40 2.68 -0.97
N GLY A 144 -5.69 2.34 -0.97
CA GLY A 144 -6.20 1.19 -1.71
C GLY A 144 -5.88 1.26 -3.21
N PHE A 145 -5.83 2.46 -3.80
CA PHE A 145 -5.41 2.64 -5.19
C PHE A 145 -3.98 2.10 -5.45
N SER A 146 -3.06 2.33 -4.52
CA SER A 146 -1.69 1.80 -4.58
C SER A 146 -1.67 0.31 -4.29
N GLY A 147 -2.52 -0.16 -3.38
CA GLY A 147 -2.68 -1.59 -3.11
C GLY A 147 -3.08 -2.38 -4.36
N THR A 148 -4.16 -1.98 -5.03
CA THR A 148 -4.69 -2.70 -6.20
C THR A 148 -3.69 -2.75 -7.36
N ILE A 149 -2.97 -1.66 -7.59
CA ILE A 149 -1.99 -1.57 -8.66
C ILE A 149 -0.75 -2.45 -8.38
N TRP A 150 -0.14 -2.34 -7.20
CA TRP A 150 1.10 -3.06 -6.90
C TRP A 150 0.85 -4.53 -6.53
N MET A 151 -0.10 -4.79 -5.63
CA MET A 151 -0.41 -6.16 -5.20
C MET A 151 -1.10 -6.95 -6.31
N GLY A 152 -1.94 -6.31 -7.14
CA GLY A 152 -2.53 -6.94 -8.32
C GLY A 152 -1.48 -7.37 -9.33
N ALA A 153 -0.50 -6.51 -9.63
CA ALA A 153 0.59 -6.85 -10.55
C ALA A 153 1.45 -8.00 -10.01
N ASN A 154 1.81 -7.97 -8.72
CA ASN A 154 2.56 -9.04 -8.07
C ASN A 154 1.81 -10.38 -8.09
N LEU A 155 0.50 -10.37 -7.78
CA LEU A 155 -0.34 -11.56 -7.85
C LEU A 155 -0.30 -12.18 -9.25
N PHE A 156 -0.52 -11.38 -10.29
CA PHE A 156 -0.54 -11.87 -11.66
C PHE A 156 0.83 -12.40 -12.12
N VAL A 157 1.92 -11.75 -11.72
CA VAL A 157 3.28 -12.26 -11.98
C VAL A 157 3.51 -13.60 -11.27
N ILE A 158 3.13 -13.72 -10.01
CA ILE A 158 3.29 -14.97 -9.25
C ILE A 158 2.40 -16.07 -9.81
N ALA A 159 1.19 -15.75 -10.28
CA ALA A 159 0.33 -16.69 -10.99
C ALA A 159 0.95 -17.16 -12.32
N ALA A 160 1.59 -16.26 -13.07
CA ALA A 160 2.32 -16.63 -14.29
C ALA A 160 3.51 -17.57 -13.98
N ILE A 161 4.28 -17.26 -12.93
CA ILE A 161 5.39 -18.10 -12.43
C ILE A 161 4.88 -19.46 -11.94
N PHE A 162 3.73 -19.49 -11.26
CA PHE A 162 3.07 -20.72 -10.84
C PHE A 162 2.71 -21.59 -12.06
N CYS A 163 2.04 -21.01 -13.05
CA CYS A 163 1.65 -21.72 -14.25
C CYS A 163 2.84 -22.28 -15.03
N ILE A 164 3.90 -21.48 -15.26
CA ILE A 164 5.08 -21.99 -15.98
C ILE A 164 5.83 -23.06 -15.16
N THR A 165 5.85 -22.96 -13.83
CA THR A 165 6.43 -24.01 -12.97
C THR A 165 5.66 -25.32 -13.13
N ARG A 166 4.32 -25.28 -13.17
CA ARG A 166 3.49 -26.48 -13.45
C ARG A 166 3.69 -27.03 -14.86
N ALA A 167 3.91 -26.16 -15.86
CA ALA A 167 4.25 -26.60 -17.20
C ALA A 167 5.62 -27.33 -17.23
N VAL A 168 6.63 -26.78 -16.54
CA VAL A 168 7.94 -27.42 -16.38
C VAL A 168 7.78 -28.79 -15.75
N GLU A 169 7.10 -28.89 -14.60
CA GLU A 169 6.87 -30.17 -13.91
C GLU A 169 6.25 -31.23 -14.82
N ARG A 170 5.23 -30.86 -15.62
CA ARG A 170 4.56 -31.79 -16.54
C ARG A 170 5.45 -32.25 -17.68
N LEU A 171 6.24 -31.35 -18.28
CA LEU A 171 7.20 -31.71 -19.33
C LEU A 171 8.37 -32.55 -18.81
N SER A 172 8.60 -32.52 -17.50
CA SER A 172 9.69 -33.24 -16.84
C SER A 172 9.38 -34.72 -16.57
N VAL A 173 8.11 -35.13 -16.62
CA VAL A 173 7.70 -36.51 -16.37
C VAL A 173 8.07 -37.36 -17.58
N LYS A 174 8.99 -38.32 -17.40
CA LYS A 174 9.29 -39.31 -18.44
C LYS A 174 8.12 -40.30 -18.54
N PRO A 175 7.60 -40.59 -19.75
CA PRO A 175 6.62 -41.66 -19.92
C PRO A 175 7.24 -42.98 -19.47
N ASP A 176 6.51 -43.73 -18.66
CA ASP A 176 6.96 -45.02 -18.16
C ASP A 176 7.13 -46.00 -19.33
N ARG A 177 8.26 -46.71 -19.38
CA ARG A 177 8.68 -47.51 -20.55
C ARG A 177 7.73 -48.67 -20.88
N GLN A 178 6.82 -49.00 -19.97
CA GLN A 178 6.00 -50.21 -20.05
C GLN A 178 4.63 -50.01 -20.70
N TYR A 179 4.17 -48.77 -20.90
CA TYR A 179 2.96 -48.46 -21.68
C TYR A 179 3.26 -47.34 -22.70
N SER A 180 3.88 -47.76 -23.79
CA SER A 180 4.12 -46.93 -24.97
C SER A 180 2.78 -46.49 -25.58
N TYR A 181 2.74 -45.26 -26.13
CA TYR A 181 1.67 -44.59 -26.89
C TYR A 181 0.70 -43.61 -26.19
N HIS A 182 0.78 -43.36 -24.88
CA HIS A 182 0.13 -42.16 -24.34
C HIS A 182 1.02 -40.94 -24.58
N ALA A 183 0.70 -40.19 -25.64
CA ALA A 183 1.24 -38.87 -25.92
C ALA A 183 1.33 -38.07 -24.62
N VAL A 184 2.53 -37.61 -24.24
CA VAL A 184 2.68 -36.61 -23.18
C VAL A 184 1.86 -35.41 -23.64
N SER A 185 0.68 -35.22 -23.04
CA SER A 185 -0.18 -34.11 -23.41
C SER A 185 0.59 -32.82 -23.12
N LEU A 186 0.75 -32.00 -24.16
CA LEU A 186 1.38 -30.69 -24.01
C LEU A 186 0.64 -29.95 -22.88
N PRO A 187 1.36 -29.30 -21.95
CA PRO A 187 0.75 -28.61 -20.81
C PRO A 187 0.11 -27.28 -21.25
N LEU A 188 -0.72 -27.32 -22.29
CA LEU A 188 -1.22 -26.14 -22.98
C LEU A 188 -2.01 -25.23 -22.05
N GLY A 189 -2.82 -25.80 -21.14
CA GLY A 189 -3.55 -25.01 -20.14
C GLY A 189 -2.62 -24.21 -19.22
N TRP A 190 -1.49 -24.80 -18.80
CA TRP A 190 -0.50 -24.10 -17.97
C TRP A 190 0.28 -23.05 -18.76
N VAL A 191 0.63 -23.33 -20.01
CA VAL A 191 1.31 -22.36 -20.89
C VAL A 191 0.39 -21.17 -21.16
N VAL A 192 -0.86 -21.42 -21.57
CA VAL A 192 -1.86 -20.37 -21.81
C VAL A 192 -2.13 -19.58 -20.53
N GLY A 193 -2.27 -20.25 -19.38
CA GLY A 193 -2.41 -19.59 -18.08
C GLY A 193 -1.25 -18.64 -17.79
N SER A 194 -0.01 -19.04 -18.07
CA SER A 194 1.15 -18.17 -17.85
C SER A 194 1.12 -16.91 -18.71
N PHE A 195 0.68 -17.00 -19.98
CA PHE A 195 0.53 -15.84 -20.86
C PHE A 195 -0.60 -14.91 -20.42
N ILE A 196 -1.76 -15.48 -20.06
CA ILE A 196 -2.92 -14.70 -19.60
C ILE A 196 -2.55 -13.92 -18.35
N PHE A 197 -1.93 -14.57 -17.36
CA PHE A 197 -1.55 -13.88 -16.13
C PHE A 197 -0.42 -12.87 -16.35
N ALA A 198 0.58 -13.16 -17.18
CA ALA A 198 1.61 -12.16 -17.53
C ALA A 198 1.01 -10.92 -18.23
N LEU A 199 0.03 -11.13 -19.11
CA LEU A 199 -0.69 -10.06 -19.78
C LEU A 199 -1.56 -9.26 -18.79
N PHE A 200 -2.29 -9.92 -17.90
CA PHE A 200 -3.06 -9.25 -16.85
C PHE A 200 -2.14 -8.43 -15.94
N GLY A 201 -0.98 -8.97 -15.56
CA GLY A 201 0.04 -8.20 -14.84
C GLY A 201 0.42 -6.92 -15.61
N THR A 202 0.71 -7.04 -16.90
CA THR A 202 1.11 -5.91 -17.76
C THR A 202 0.01 -4.85 -17.92
N LEU A 203 -1.25 -5.29 -18.01
CA LEU A 203 -2.43 -4.43 -18.06
C LEU A 203 -2.82 -3.86 -16.69
N ASN A 204 -2.25 -4.40 -15.60
CA ASN A 204 -2.44 -3.90 -14.25
C ASN A 204 -1.39 -2.85 -13.90
N TYR A 205 -0.11 -3.16 -14.12
CA TYR A 205 0.98 -2.24 -13.86
C TYR A 205 2.28 -2.67 -14.57
N SER A 206 3.09 -1.69 -14.98
CA SER A 206 4.26 -1.99 -15.81
C SER A 206 5.40 -2.72 -15.09
N THR A 207 5.39 -2.83 -13.76
CA THR A 207 6.34 -3.69 -13.04
C THR A 207 6.30 -5.12 -13.56
N ALA A 208 5.13 -5.61 -13.96
CA ALA A 208 4.95 -6.95 -14.51
C ALA A 208 5.70 -7.19 -15.84
N LEU A 209 6.16 -6.15 -16.53
CA LEU A 209 6.93 -6.31 -17.77
C LEU A 209 8.20 -7.15 -17.57
N ALA A 210 8.78 -7.10 -16.36
CA ALA A 210 9.96 -7.89 -16.00
C ALA A 210 9.71 -9.41 -16.07
N VAL A 211 8.46 -9.89 -16.07
CA VAL A 211 8.15 -11.33 -16.14
C VAL A 211 8.38 -11.93 -17.52
N TRP A 212 8.17 -11.16 -18.60
CA TRP A 212 8.27 -11.67 -19.98
C TRP A 212 9.63 -12.30 -20.32
N PRO A 213 10.78 -11.62 -20.10
CA PRO A 213 12.08 -12.24 -20.35
C PRO A 213 12.33 -13.45 -19.44
N ILE A 214 11.75 -13.48 -18.24
CA ILE A 214 11.86 -14.61 -17.31
C ILE A 214 11.13 -15.84 -17.87
N LEU A 215 9.91 -15.67 -18.39
CA LEU A 215 9.16 -16.77 -19.00
C LEU A 215 9.91 -17.35 -20.22
N CYS A 216 10.49 -16.50 -21.06
CA CYS A 216 11.37 -16.92 -22.15
C CYS A 216 12.58 -17.71 -21.65
N ALA A 217 13.29 -17.17 -20.66
CA ALA A 217 14.47 -17.82 -20.10
C ALA A 217 14.13 -19.21 -19.55
N ILE A 218 13.02 -19.35 -18.81
CA ILE A 218 12.57 -20.64 -18.27
C ILE A 218 12.26 -21.63 -19.40
N ALA A 219 11.50 -21.22 -20.43
CA ALA A 219 11.16 -22.09 -21.56
C ALA A 219 12.41 -22.58 -22.33
N LEU A 220 13.44 -21.75 -22.45
CA LEU A 220 14.71 -22.11 -23.08
C LEU A 220 15.57 -23.00 -22.18
N LEU A 221 15.73 -22.64 -20.90
CA LEU A 221 16.55 -23.36 -19.92
C LEU A 221 16.03 -24.79 -19.68
N PHE A 222 14.71 -24.96 -19.62
CA PHE A 222 14.06 -26.26 -19.47
C PHE A 222 13.73 -26.93 -20.82
N ARG A 223 14.26 -26.41 -21.93
CA ARG A 223 14.21 -27.02 -23.27
C ARG A 223 12.79 -27.42 -23.69
N PHE A 224 11.86 -26.48 -23.59
CA PHE A 224 10.50 -26.69 -24.08
C PHE A 224 10.52 -27.08 -25.57
N PRO A 225 9.46 -27.75 -26.07
CA PRO A 225 9.29 -27.98 -27.51
C PRO A 225 9.47 -26.67 -28.30
N ARG A 226 10.15 -26.75 -29.45
CA ARG A 226 10.51 -25.56 -30.27
C ARG A 226 9.33 -24.62 -30.53
N LEU A 227 8.14 -25.18 -30.76
CA LEU A 227 6.91 -24.41 -30.93
C LEU A 227 6.59 -23.56 -29.68
N LEU A 228 6.62 -24.17 -28.50
CA LEU A 228 6.34 -23.47 -27.25
C LEU A 228 7.42 -22.44 -26.93
N SER A 229 8.70 -22.77 -27.11
CA SER A 229 9.79 -21.80 -26.94
C SER A 229 9.67 -20.61 -27.91
N GLY A 230 9.32 -20.89 -29.17
CA GLY A 230 9.03 -19.86 -30.18
C GLY A 230 7.84 -18.98 -29.79
N LEU A 231 6.78 -19.56 -29.23
CA LEU A 231 5.64 -18.80 -28.71
C LEU A 231 6.03 -17.88 -27.54
N TYR A 232 6.79 -18.38 -26.55
CA TYR A 232 7.26 -17.51 -25.45
C TYR A 232 8.10 -16.35 -25.97
N LEU A 233 9.03 -16.61 -26.90
CA LEU A 233 9.85 -15.56 -27.51
C LEU A 233 9.01 -14.55 -28.32
N GLY A 234 8.12 -15.05 -29.18
CA GLY A 234 7.28 -14.22 -30.04
C GLY A 234 6.31 -13.33 -29.24
N VAL A 235 5.58 -13.91 -28.29
CA VAL A 235 4.62 -13.17 -27.45
C VAL A 235 5.34 -12.16 -26.55
N SER A 236 6.44 -12.55 -25.90
CA SER A 236 7.21 -11.63 -25.05
C SER A 236 7.76 -10.45 -25.84
N THR A 237 8.32 -10.71 -27.02
CA THR A 237 8.82 -9.65 -27.92
C THR A 237 7.69 -8.74 -28.36
N LEU A 238 6.55 -9.30 -28.76
CA LEU A 238 5.38 -8.52 -29.18
C LEU A 238 4.86 -7.62 -28.07
N VAL A 239 4.67 -8.14 -26.85
CA VAL A 239 4.15 -7.34 -25.73
C VAL A 239 5.12 -6.23 -25.35
N LEU A 240 6.42 -6.53 -25.24
CA LEU A 240 7.44 -5.51 -24.95
C LEU A 240 7.51 -4.46 -26.05
N LEU A 241 7.51 -4.87 -27.32
CA LEU A 241 7.52 -3.96 -28.46
C LEU A 241 6.31 -3.02 -28.45
N LEU A 242 5.09 -3.57 -28.32
CA LEU A 242 3.87 -2.77 -28.27
C LEU A 242 3.87 -1.80 -27.08
N TYR A 243 4.39 -2.24 -25.93
CA TYR A 243 4.50 -1.39 -24.75
C TYR A 243 5.48 -0.23 -24.99
N PHE A 244 6.64 -0.48 -25.59
CA PHE A 244 7.66 0.56 -25.83
C PHE A 244 7.34 1.47 -27.02
N LEU A 245 6.64 0.98 -28.05
CA LEU A 245 6.16 1.81 -29.16
C LEU A 245 5.16 2.89 -28.73
N THR A 246 4.49 2.67 -27.60
CA THR A 246 3.49 3.59 -27.03
C THR A 246 3.98 4.22 -25.71
N TYR A 247 5.27 4.10 -25.39
CA TYR A 247 5.85 4.60 -24.16
C TYR A 247 6.16 6.09 -24.27
N GLU A 248 5.69 6.87 -23.29
CA GLU A 248 5.97 8.29 -23.17
C GLU A 248 6.40 8.60 -21.74
N THR A 249 7.50 9.35 -21.58
CA THR A 249 7.98 9.79 -20.28
C THR A 249 7.23 11.06 -19.86
N PRO A 250 6.58 11.08 -18.68
CA PRO A 250 5.91 12.29 -18.19
C PRO A 250 6.87 13.48 -18.02
N PRO A 251 6.45 14.72 -18.30
CA PRO A 251 7.33 15.90 -18.24
C PRO A 251 7.95 16.18 -16.85
N HIS A 252 7.32 15.68 -15.79
CA HIS A 252 7.78 15.86 -14.41
C HIS A 252 8.72 14.73 -13.94
N HIS A 253 9.05 13.77 -14.80
CA HIS A 253 10.02 12.72 -14.51
C HIS A 253 11.42 13.08 -15.02
N PRO A 254 12.49 12.52 -14.42
CA PRO A 254 13.84 12.77 -14.86
C PRO A 254 14.02 12.35 -16.32
N GLU A 255 14.72 13.18 -17.09
CA GLU A 255 15.12 12.82 -18.44
C GLU A 255 16.07 11.61 -18.38
N LEU A 256 15.71 10.52 -19.08
CA LEU A 256 16.52 9.28 -19.11
C LEU A 256 17.97 9.54 -19.54
N ALA A 257 18.20 10.54 -20.40
CA ALA A 257 19.51 10.91 -20.91
C ALA A 257 20.44 11.57 -19.85
N ARG A 258 19.90 12.04 -18.72
CA ARG A 258 20.68 12.74 -17.68
C ARG A 258 20.98 11.89 -16.45
N LEU A 259 20.66 10.59 -16.49
CA LEU A 259 20.81 9.70 -15.34
C LEU A 259 22.28 9.27 -15.14
N SER A 260 22.76 9.40 -13.91
CA SER A 260 24.09 8.91 -13.53
C SER A 260 24.07 7.39 -13.41
N PHE A 261 24.96 6.71 -14.14
CA PHE A 261 25.13 5.26 -14.03
C PHE A 261 25.51 4.83 -12.60
N GLY A 262 26.32 5.63 -11.90
CA GLY A 262 26.69 5.38 -10.51
C GLY A 262 25.49 5.44 -9.57
N GLU A 263 24.60 6.43 -9.74
CA GLU A 263 23.38 6.54 -8.94
C GLU A 263 22.42 5.38 -9.22
N MET A 264 22.28 4.96 -10.47
CA MET A 264 21.48 3.79 -10.82
C MET A 264 22.00 2.52 -10.14
N LEU A 265 23.32 2.31 -10.10
CA LEU A 265 23.92 1.16 -9.42
C LEU A 265 23.71 1.17 -7.91
N VAL A 266 23.76 2.34 -7.27
CA VAL A 266 23.54 2.50 -5.82
C VAL A 266 22.05 2.41 -5.46
N TYR A 267 21.17 2.83 -6.38
CA TYR A 267 19.72 2.80 -6.18
C TYR A 267 19.19 1.38 -5.97
N ILE A 268 19.66 0.40 -6.74
CA ILE A 268 19.19 -1.00 -6.69
C ILE A 268 19.35 -1.64 -5.31
N PRO A 269 20.54 -1.66 -4.68
CA PRO A 269 20.67 -2.22 -3.34
C PRO A 269 19.89 -1.43 -2.28
N ILE A 270 19.79 -0.09 -2.38
CA ILE A 270 18.93 0.68 -1.46
C ILE A 270 17.48 0.22 -1.60
N TYR A 271 16.97 0.11 -2.83
CA TYR A 271 15.62 -0.34 -3.11
C TYR A 271 15.33 -1.72 -2.49
N LEU A 272 16.30 -2.64 -2.57
CA LEU A 272 16.16 -4.00 -2.02
C LEU A 272 16.27 -4.07 -0.49
N GLY A 273 17.07 -3.21 0.14
CA GLY A 273 17.27 -3.21 1.60
C GLY A 273 16.39 -2.24 2.38
N ALA A 274 15.76 -1.26 1.72
CA ALA A 274 14.97 -0.21 2.38
C ALA A 274 13.75 -0.74 3.16
N ILE A 275 13.31 -1.96 2.88
CA ILE A 275 12.26 -2.63 3.64
C ILE A 275 12.60 -2.80 5.12
N PHE A 276 13.89 -2.81 5.48
CA PHE A 276 14.35 -3.06 6.86
C PHE A 276 14.84 -1.81 7.60
N THR A 277 15.06 -0.69 6.90
CA THR A 277 15.63 0.51 7.50
C THR A 277 15.43 1.75 6.62
N TYR A 278 15.28 2.91 7.26
CA TYR A 278 15.32 4.21 6.58
C TYR A 278 16.73 4.72 6.31
N GLN A 279 17.76 4.20 6.98
CA GLN A 279 19.12 4.69 6.79
C GLN A 279 19.66 4.21 5.44
N LEU A 280 19.91 5.16 4.51
CA LEU A 280 20.29 4.84 3.12
C LEU A 280 21.51 3.92 3.01
N GLN A 281 22.56 4.19 3.79
CA GLN A 281 23.79 3.39 3.78
C GLN A 281 23.54 1.97 4.27
N PHE A 282 22.73 1.80 5.32
CA PHE A 282 22.42 0.50 5.86
C PHE A 282 21.46 -0.28 4.96
N ALA A 283 20.49 0.40 4.33
CA ALA A 283 19.64 -0.19 3.29
C ALA A 283 20.51 -0.69 2.11
N ALA A 284 21.45 0.12 1.62
CA ALA A 284 22.38 -0.30 0.57
C ALA A 284 23.19 -1.53 0.99
N PHE A 285 23.74 -1.54 2.21
CA PHE A 285 24.47 -2.69 2.73
C PHE A 285 23.63 -3.97 2.74
N LEU A 286 22.42 -3.92 3.31
CA LEU A 286 21.51 -5.07 3.35
C LEU A 286 21.15 -5.54 1.94
N GLY A 287 20.85 -4.61 1.02
CA GLY A 287 20.58 -4.94 -0.37
C GLY A 287 21.75 -5.62 -1.07
N ILE A 288 22.98 -5.14 -0.85
CA ILE A 288 24.20 -5.79 -1.38
C ILE A 288 24.34 -7.21 -0.82
N VAL A 289 24.13 -7.40 0.48
CA VAL A 289 24.15 -8.75 1.10
C VAL A 289 23.13 -9.66 0.45
N GLY A 290 21.89 -9.18 0.25
CA GLY A 290 20.84 -9.94 -0.43
C GLY A 290 21.19 -10.29 -1.87
N LEU A 291 21.73 -9.34 -2.64
CA LEU A 291 22.16 -9.54 -4.03
C LEU A 291 23.31 -10.55 -4.13
N VAL A 292 24.33 -10.43 -3.28
CA VAL A 292 25.47 -11.36 -3.26
C VAL A 292 25.01 -12.77 -2.91
N ALA A 293 24.17 -12.91 -1.87
CA ALA A 293 23.63 -14.21 -1.49
C ALA A 293 22.76 -14.83 -2.60
N SER A 294 21.90 -14.03 -3.24
CA SER A 294 21.10 -14.44 -4.38
C SER A 294 21.96 -14.90 -5.56
N ALA A 295 23.02 -14.16 -5.89
CA ALA A 295 23.97 -14.51 -6.94
C ALA A 295 24.70 -15.83 -6.65
N ILE A 296 25.12 -16.07 -5.40
CA ILE A 296 25.74 -17.33 -4.96
C ILE A 296 24.77 -18.50 -5.17
N PHE A 297 23.51 -18.37 -4.74
CA PHE A 297 22.53 -19.44 -4.90
C PHE A 297 22.11 -19.65 -6.36
N ALA A 298 22.02 -18.60 -7.16
CA ALA A 298 21.81 -18.69 -8.59
C ALA A 298 22.97 -19.45 -9.25
N TYR A 299 24.22 -19.07 -8.96
CA TYR A 299 25.41 -19.78 -9.45
C TYR A 299 25.39 -21.26 -9.04
N TYR A 300 25.08 -21.54 -7.78
CA TYR A 300 24.94 -22.90 -7.25
C TYR A 300 23.87 -23.72 -8.00
N TRP A 301 22.76 -23.11 -8.39
CA TRP A 301 21.68 -23.74 -9.14
C TRP A 301 22.00 -23.96 -10.63
N PHE A 302 22.66 -22.98 -11.27
CA PHE A 302 23.00 -23.00 -12.68
C PHE A 302 24.21 -23.89 -12.98
N CYS A 303 25.31 -23.69 -12.26
CA CYS A 303 26.63 -24.18 -12.63
C CYS A 303 26.96 -25.55 -12.03
N LEU A 304 26.35 -25.94 -10.91
CA LEU A 304 26.63 -27.24 -10.31
C LEU A 304 25.71 -28.34 -10.87
N PRO A 305 26.23 -29.57 -11.07
CA PRO A 305 25.43 -30.70 -11.50
C PRO A 305 24.45 -31.08 -10.38
N ARG A 306 23.16 -30.98 -10.68
CA ARG A 306 22.06 -31.23 -9.74
C ARG A 306 20.95 -32.05 -10.39
N SER A 307 20.19 -32.75 -9.56
CA SER A 307 19.03 -33.49 -10.03
C SER A 307 18.00 -32.53 -10.64
N HIS A 308 17.22 -33.03 -11.60
CA HIS A 308 16.19 -32.23 -12.24
C HIS A 308 15.13 -31.74 -11.24
N ALA A 309 14.74 -32.61 -10.30
CA ALA A 309 13.81 -32.27 -9.22
C ALA A 309 14.32 -31.11 -8.35
N PHE A 310 15.63 -31.07 -8.06
CA PHE A 310 16.24 -29.95 -7.34
C PHE A 310 16.10 -28.65 -8.13
N LYS A 311 16.36 -28.68 -9.44
CA LYS A 311 16.26 -27.47 -10.27
C LYS A 311 14.84 -26.91 -10.31
N ILE A 312 13.84 -27.78 -10.44
CA ILE A 312 12.42 -27.40 -10.42
C ILE A 312 12.01 -26.81 -9.07
N ALA A 313 12.47 -27.37 -7.96
CA ALA A 313 12.09 -26.91 -6.62
C ALA A 313 12.52 -25.46 -6.33
N TRP A 314 13.65 -25.01 -6.88
CA TRP A 314 14.18 -23.65 -6.68
C TRP A 314 13.74 -22.65 -7.75
N LEU A 315 13.28 -23.15 -8.91
CA LEU A 315 12.86 -22.36 -10.06
C LEU A 315 11.92 -21.19 -9.72
N PRO A 316 10.77 -21.39 -9.04
CA PRO A 316 9.83 -20.29 -8.79
C PRO A 316 10.45 -19.17 -7.94
N TRP A 317 11.28 -19.53 -6.95
CA TRP A 317 11.91 -18.57 -6.04
C TRP A 317 13.05 -17.77 -6.69
N LEU A 318 13.78 -18.39 -7.62
CA LEU A 318 14.74 -17.68 -8.46
C LEU A 318 14.03 -16.76 -9.47
N ALA A 319 12.91 -17.21 -10.04
CA ALA A 319 12.08 -16.40 -10.94
C ALA A 319 11.52 -15.16 -10.22
N ILE A 320 11.01 -15.31 -9.00
CA ILE A 320 10.54 -14.19 -8.17
C ILE A 320 11.68 -13.22 -7.84
N GLN A 321 12.87 -13.71 -7.47
CA GLN A 321 14.04 -12.84 -7.25
C GLN A 321 14.48 -12.10 -8.52
N THR A 322 14.41 -12.76 -9.68
CA THR A 322 14.77 -12.14 -10.96
C THR A 322 13.75 -11.07 -11.35
N TYR A 323 12.46 -11.32 -11.10
CA TYR A 323 11.38 -10.35 -11.31
C TYR A 323 11.58 -9.10 -10.44
N THR A 324 11.83 -9.29 -9.15
CA THR A 324 12.02 -8.19 -8.20
C THR A 324 13.31 -7.42 -8.47
N PHE A 325 14.38 -8.09 -8.91
CA PHE A 325 15.58 -7.42 -9.41
C PHE A 325 15.30 -6.63 -10.70
N GLY A 326 14.55 -7.20 -11.65
CA GLY A 326 14.15 -6.52 -12.88
C GLY A 326 13.34 -5.25 -12.61
N THR A 327 12.41 -5.29 -11.65
CA THR A 327 11.66 -4.10 -11.23
C THR A 327 12.53 -3.07 -10.52
N ALA A 328 13.51 -3.49 -9.71
CA ALA A 328 14.49 -2.58 -9.11
C ALA A 328 15.34 -1.88 -10.18
N LEU A 329 15.75 -2.60 -11.23
CA LEU A 329 16.46 -2.01 -12.37
C LEU A 329 15.57 -1.01 -13.12
N MET A 330 14.32 -1.36 -13.42
CA MET A 330 13.37 -0.45 -14.06
C MET A 330 13.11 0.80 -13.21
N ALA A 331 13.02 0.66 -11.89
CA ALA A 331 12.87 1.77 -10.96
C ALA A 331 14.14 2.63 -10.93
N ALA A 332 15.34 2.04 -10.89
CA ALA A 332 16.60 2.78 -10.96
C ALA A 332 16.70 3.60 -12.25
N VAL A 333 16.36 3.00 -13.39
CA VAL A 333 16.36 3.69 -14.70
C VAL A 333 15.30 4.77 -14.78
N SER A 334 14.14 4.63 -14.14
CA SER A 334 13.07 5.65 -14.26
C SER A 334 13.06 6.69 -13.15
N ARG A 335 13.71 6.42 -12.01
CA ARG A 335 13.51 7.21 -10.77
C ARG A 335 14.77 7.66 -10.07
N SER A 336 15.96 7.16 -10.41
CA SER A 336 17.19 7.55 -9.72
C SER A 336 17.47 9.06 -9.77
N GLY A 337 17.06 9.73 -10.86
CA GLY A 337 17.19 11.19 -11.00
C GLY A 337 16.33 12.03 -10.03
N PHE A 338 15.38 11.42 -9.30
CA PHE A 338 14.69 12.08 -8.18
C PHE A 338 15.52 12.08 -6.88
N GLY A 339 16.67 11.40 -6.88
CA GLY A 339 17.51 11.17 -5.72
C GLY A 339 17.29 9.80 -5.07
N LEU A 340 18.34 9.30 -4.42
CA LEU A 340 18.38 7.96 -3.80
C LEU A 340 17.32 7.75 -2.70
N GLY A 341 16.85 8.83 -2.07
CA GLY A 341 15.79 8.79 -1.07
C GLY A 341 14.49 8.15 -1.59
N GLN A 342 14.23 8.26 -2.90
CA GLN A 342 13.03 7.74 -3.54
C GLN A 342 12.94 6.21 -3.50
N ALA A 343 14.09 5.52 -3.50
CA ALA A 343 14.18 4.05 -3.40
C ALA A 343 13.53 3.49 -2.12
N ARG A 344 13.39 4.30 -1.06
CA ARG A 344 12.77 3.92 0.22
C ARG A 344 11.25 4.08 0.26
N SER A 345 10.62 4.46 -0.86
CA SER A 345 9.18 4.71 -0.87
C SER A 345 8.40 3.43 -0.50
N SER A 346 7.56 3.52 0.52
CA SER A 346 6.75 2.39 1.03
C SER A 346 5.95 1.65 -0.05
N ARG A 347 5.51 2.35 -1.10
CA ARG A 347 4.78 1.74 -2.23
C ARG A 347 5.55 0.63 -2.96
N TYR A 348 6.88 0.61 -2.82
CA TYR A 348 7.75 -0.41 -3.40
C TYR A 348 7.91 -1.63 -2.52
N ALA A 349 7.65 -1.54 -1.21
CA ALA A 349 8.12 -2.51 -0.21
C ALA A 349 7.62 -3.95 -0.43
N SER A 350 6.51 -4.16 -1.15
CA SER A 350 6.04 -5.50 -1.52
C SER A 350 7.01 -6.27 -2.43
N LEU A 351 7.79 -5.57 -3.27
CA LEU A 351 8.77 -6.17 -4.18
C LEU A 351 10.05 -6.65 -3.48
N PRO A 352 10.78 -5.83 -2.70
CA PRO A 352 11.89 -6.35 -1.90
C PRO A 352 11.42 -7.40 -0.90
N ALA A 353 10.18 -7.35 -0.41
CA ALA A 353 9.66 -8.42 0.43
C ALA A 353 9.64 -9.77 -0.29
N LEU A 354 9.18 -9.80 -1.55
CA LEU A 354 9.21 -11.00 -2.39
C LEU A 354 10.64 -11.46 -2.72
N PHE A 355 11.56 -10.52 -2.93
CA PHE A 355 12.99 -10.82 -3.14
C PHE A 355 13.57 -11.59 -1.94
N TRP A 356 13.43 -11.02 -0.74
CA TRP A 356 13.95 -11.61 0.50
C TRP A 356 13.23 -12.90 0.87
N LEU A 357 11.92 -13.02 0.62
CA LEU A 357 11.18 -14.26 0.80
C LEU A 357 11.75 -15.38 -0.09
N GLY A 358 12.01 -15.10 -1.37
CA GLY A 358 12.62 -16.07 -2.28
C GLY A 358 14.01 -16.51 -1.83
N LEU A 359 14.84 -15.57 -1.38
CA LEU A 359 16.15 -15.88 -0.82
C LEU A 359 16.05 -16.75 0.44
N LEU A 360 15.13 -16.44 1.35
CA LEU A 360 14.91 -17.19 2.59
C LEU A 360 14.44 -18.63 2.33
N VAL A 361 13.49 -18.84 1.41
CA VAL A 361 13.01 -20.18 1.08
C VAL A 361 14.14 -21.02 0.47
N ILE A 362 14.96 -20.43 -0.41
CA ILE A 362 16.13 -21.10 -0.99
C ILE A 362 17.16 -21.44 0.10
N LEU A 363 17.48 -20.49 0.98
CA LEU A 363 18.43 -20.70 2.08
C LEU A 363 17.97 -21.81 3.02
N ILE A 364 16.69 -21.82 3.42
CA ILE A 364 16.11 -22.87 4.26
C ILE A 364 16.18 -24.22 3.54
N ALA A 365 15.74 -24.30 2.29
CA ALA A 365 15.79 -25.53 1.50
C ALA A 365 17.23 -26.05 1.35
N PHE A 366 18.20 -25.15 1.17
CA PHE A 366 19.63 -25.49 1.12
C PHE A 366 20.12 -26.07 2.46
N LEU A 367 19.89 -25.39 3.57
CA LEU A 367 20.35 -25.82 4.90
C LEU A 367 19.76 -27.18 5.30
N VAL A 368 18.48 -27.41 5.01
CA VAL A 368 17.78 -28.67 5.28
C VAL A 368 18.33 -29.81 4.42
N GLN A 369 18.78 -29.53 3.20
CA GLN A 369 19.40 -30.53 2.35
C GLN A 369 20.82 -30.89 2.79
N GLN A 370 21.59 -29.92 3.30
CA GLN A 370 22.99 -30.14 3.67
C GLN A 370 23.16 -30.75 5.07
N PHE A 371 22.25 -30.47 6.00
CA PHE A 371 22.40 -30.86 7.41
C PHE A 371 21.20 -31.65 7.92
N SER A 372 21.46 -32.64 8.77
CA SER A 372 20.44 -33.46 9.41
C SER A 372 20.57 -33.48 10.94
N GLY A 373 19.47 -33.75 11.64
CA GLY A 373 19.45 -33.92 13.10
C GLY A 373 19.88 -32.67 13.88
N ARG A 374 20.76 -32.84 14.88
CA ARG A 374 21.21 -31.72 15.75
C ARG A 374 21.99 -30.64 15.00
N LEU A 375 22.69 -31.01 13.93
CA LEU A 375 23.46 -30.06 13.10
C LEU A 375 22.53 -29.12 12.33
N GLN A 376 21.36 -29.61 11.92
CA GLN A 376 20.32 -28.80 11.28
C GLN A 376 19.73 -27.75 12.25
N GLY A 377 19.48 -28.12 13.51
CA GLY A 377 19.00 -27.17 14.52
C GLY A 377 20.01 -26.05 14.80
N ARG A 378 21.31 -26.38 14.89
CA ARG A 378 22.39 -25.42 15.11
C ARG A 378 22.60 -24.49 13.91
N SER A 379 22.44 -24.98 12.68
CA SER A 379 22.60 -24.16 11.47
C SER A 379 21.43 -23.19 11.26
N LEU A 380 20.24 -23.47 11.80
CA LEU A 380 19.08 -22.57 11.74
C LEU A 380 19.08 -21.49 12.82
N LEU A 381 19.83 -21.64 13.93
CA LEU A 381 19.84 -20.65 15.02
C LEU A 381 20.28 -19.24 14.57
N PRO A 382 21.41 -19.07 13.86
CA PRO A 382 21.80 -17.75 13.34
C PRO A 382 20.76 -17.15 12.40
N LEU A 383 20.08 -18.00 11.61
CA LEU A 383 19.01 -17.58 10.71
C LEU A 383 17.80 -17.04 11.50
N TYR A 384 17.40 -17.69 12.60
CA TYR A 384 16.32 -17.20 13.46
C TYR A 384 16.65 -15.83 14.06
N ILE A 385 17.88 -15.65 14.55
CA ILE A 385 18.33 -14.38 15.13
C ILE A 385 18.30 -13.28 14.06
N ALA A 386 18.91 -13.54 12.89
CA ALA A 386 18.91 -12.60 11.79
C ALA A 386 17.49 -12.23 11.33
N LEU A 387 16.61 -13.24 11.18
CA LEU A 387 15.21 -13.03 10.81
C LEU A 387 14.47 -12.18 11.85
N GLY A 388 14.71 -12.40 13.15
CA GLY A 388 14.13 -11.58 14.22
C GLY A 388 14.48 -10.09 14.07
N PHE A 389 15.76 -9.77 13.84
CA PHE A 389 16.20 -8.40 13.59
C PHE A 389 15.63 -7.79 12.31
N LEU A 390 15.58 -8.57 11.22
CA LEU A 390 15.01 -8.11 9.95
C LEU A 390 13.52 -7.84 10.06
N ILE A 391 12.76 -8.72 10.72
CA ILE A 391 11.32 -8.51 10.96
C ILE A 391 11.12 -7.30 11.87
N TRP A 392 11.92 -7.13 12.92
CA TRP A 392 11.84 -5.96 13.78
C TRP A 392 12.07 -4.66 12.99
N GLY A 393 13.12 -4.58 12.17
CA GLY A 393 13.37 -3.43 11.30
C GLY A 393 12.25 -3.18 10.30
N MET A 394 11.70 -4.25 9.70
CA MET A 394 10.56 -4.17 8.79
C MET A 394 9.31 -3.58 9.43
N TYR A 395 9.01 -3.95 10.68
CA TYR A 395 7.88 -3.40 11.42
C TYR A 395 8.15 -1.95 11.85
N GLY A 396 9.39 -1.59 12.19
CA GLY A 396 9.76 -0.19 12.44
C GLY A 396 9.56 0.70 11.21
N VAL A 397 9.98 0.24 10.02
CA VAL A 397 9.71 0.94 8.75
C VAL A 397 8.20 1.05 8.49
N GLY A 398 7.45 -0.01 8.78
CA GLY A 398 6.00 -0.02 8.64
C GLY A 398 5.30 0.99 9.54
N ASP A 399 5.70 1.06 10.82
CA ASP A 399 5.08 1.96 11.81
C ASP A 399 5.27 3.44 11.41
N GLU A 400 6.48 3.86 11.06
CA GLU A 400 6.71 5.25 10.62
C GLU A 400 5.86 5.64 9.40
N ASN A 401 5.72 4.75 8.41
CA ASN A 401 4.85 5.00 7.26
C ASN A 401 3.37 5.03 7.66
N TYR A 402 2.96 4.14 8.55
CA TYR A 402 1.61 4.07 9.08
C TYR A 402 1.20 5.38 9.77
N GLN A 403 2.05 5.91 10.66
CA GLN A 403 1.74 7.13 11.43
C GLN A 403 1.45 8.32 10.50
N GLU A 404 2.28 8.54 9.48
CA GLU A 404 2.07 9.65 8.54
C GLU A 404 0.80 9.46 7.69
N ILE A 405 0.50 8.23 7.25
CA ILE A 405 -0.72 7.98 6.45
C ILE A 405 -1.97 8.12 7.32
N SER A 406 -1.97 7.55 8.53
CA SER A 406 -3.08 7.62 9.49
C SER A 406 -3.37 9.05 9.91
N ARG A 407 -2.32 9.86 10.14
CA ARG A 407 -2.48 11.29 10.44
C ARG A 407 -3.24 12.01 9.33
N ARG A 408 -2.86 11.83 8.06
CA ARG A 408 -3.59 12.43 6.92
C ARG A 408 -5.01 11.89 6.81
N ALA A 409 -5.20 10.58 6.98
CA ALA A 409 -6.53 9.96 6.96
C ALA A 409 -7.47 10.58 8.01
N SER A 410 -6.95 10.90 9.21
CA SER A 410 -7.73 11.52 10.28
C SER A 410 -8.27 12.92 9.93
N LEU A 411 -7.68 13.60 8.94
CA LEU A 411 -8.09 14.93 8.47
C LEU A 411 -9.12 14.90 7.33
N GLN A 412 -9.40 13.73 6.75
CA GLN A 412 -10.39 13.58 5.67
C GLN A 412 -11.81 14.07 6.02
N PRO A 413 -12.32 13.96 7.26
CA PRO A 413 -13.62 14.53 7.63
C PRO A 413 -13.70 16.05 7.38
N LEU A 414 -12.58 16.76 7.49
CA LEU A 414 -12.53 18.19 7.21
C LEU A 414 -12.67 18.50 5.71
N VAL A 415 -12.11 17.65 4.85
CA VAL A 415 -12.30 17.71 3.39
C VAL A 415 -13.77 17.47 3.06
N ALA A 416 -14.37 16.41 3.64
CA ALA A 416 -15.78 16.09 3.46
C ALA A 416 -16.68 17.27 3.89
N LEU A 417 -16.41 17.87 5.05
CA LEU A 417 -17.12 19.06 5.54
C LEU A 417 -17.04 20.20 4.55
N SER A 418 -15.82 20.56 4.10
CA SER A 418 -15.60 21.67 3.15
C SER A 418 -16.45 21.55 1.89
N LEU A 419 -16.57 20.33 1.34
CA LEU A 419 -17.37 20.06 0.14
C LEU A 419 -18.86 20.08 0.42
N GLN A 420 -19.31 19.39 1.48
CA GLN A 420 -20.73 19.27 1.80
C GLN A 420 -21.36 20.60 2.21
N ILE A 421 -20.58 21.52 2.82
CA ILE A 421 -21.11 22.84 3.19
C ILE A 421 -21.08 23.87 2.06
N GLY A 422 -20.38 23.59 0.95
CA GLY A 422 -20.26 24.48 -0.19
C GLY A 422 -19.02 25.40 -0.18
N ALA A 423 -17.96 25.05 0.55
CA ALA A 423 -16.68 25.76 0.53
C ALA A 423 -15.51 24.83 0.19
N PRO A 424 -15.40 24.35 -1.07
CA PRO A 424 -14.26 23.57 -1.52
C PRO A 424 -12.94 24.27 -1.19
N ASP A 425 -11.97 23.53 -0.64
CA ASP A 425 -10.65 24.04 -0.33
C ASP A 425 -9.54 23.28 -1.06
N PRO A 426 -9.08 23.79 -2.22
CA PRO A 426 -8.01 23.15 -2.99
C PRO A 426 -6.74 22.93 -2.17
N THR A 427 -6.39 23.84 -1.25
CA THR A 427 -5.20 23.70 -0.40
C THR A 427 -5.33 22.55 0.58
N LEU A 428 -6.48 22.43 1.26
CA LEU A 428 -6.75 21.28 2.14
C LEU A 428 -6.81 19.96 1.37
N VAL A 429 -7.45 19.95 0.20
CA VAL A 429 -7.48 18.77 -0.68
C VAL A 429 -6.06 18.37 -1.08
N GLN A 430 -5.21 19.34 -1.42
CA GLN A 430 -3.82 19.07 -1.78
C GLN A 430 -3.03 18.45 -0.61
N GLU A 431 -3.24 18.95 0.60
CA GLU A 431 -2.57 18.49 1.82
C GLU A 431 -3.03 17.08 2.26
N VAL A 432 -4.34 16.81 2.17
CA VAL A 432 -4.98 15.61 2.75
C VAL A 432 -5.25 14.50 1.72
N VAL A 433 -5.72 14.86 0.53
CA VAL A 433 -6.20 13.89 -0.48
C VAL A 433 -5.11 13.55 -1.49
N GLY A 434 -4.44 14.55 -2.07
CA GLY A 434 -3.39 14.31 -3.05
C GLY A 434 -2.97 15.55 -3.84
N ASN A 435 -1.86 15.45 -4.56
CA ASN A 435 -1.19 16.56 -5.24
C ASN A 435 -1.90 17.16 -6.47
N ARG A 436 -3.11 16.69 -6.82
CA ARG A 436 -3.91 17.18 -7.96
C ARG A 436 -5.35 17.44 -7.49
N PRO A 437 -5.59 18.50 -6.70
CA PRO A 437 -6.90 18.76 -6.12
C PRO A 437 -8.01 18.92 -7.18
N GLU A 438 -7.69 19.44 -8.35
CA GLU A 438 -8.60 19.63 -9.48
C GLU A 438 -9.25 18.34 -9.96
N ALA A 439 -8.54 17.21 -9.95
CA ALA A 439 -9.09 15.92 -10.39
C ALA A 439 -10.16 15.41 -9.42
N PHE A 440 -9.99 15.65 -8.13
CA PHE A 440 -10.98 15.31 -7.11
C PHE A 440 -12.15 16.28 -7.11
N LEU A 441 -11.86 17.59 -7.11
CA LEU A 441 -12.89 18.64 -7.08
C LEU A 441 -13.74 18.64 -8.35
N GLY A 442 -13.17 18.32 -9.51
CA GLY A 442 -13.90 18.18 -10.77
C GLY A 442 -14.93 17.04 -10.77
N LEU A 443 -14.79 16.08 -9.84
CA LEU A 443 -15.75 14.98 -9.65
C LEU A 443 -16.80 15.27 -8.57
N ALA A 444 -16.70 16.37 -7.82
CA ALA A 444 -17.54 16.60 -6.63
C ALA A 444 -19.05 16.50 -6.93
N GLU A 445 -19.52 17.07 -8.04
CA GLU A 445 -20.94 16.99 -8.44
C GLU A 445 -21.36 15.56 -8.81
N ALA A 446 -20.52 14.81 -9.52
CA ALA A 446 -20.78 13.41 -9.85
C ALA A 446 -20.84 12.54 -8.59
N LEU A 447 -19.91 12.74 -7.66
CA LEU A 447 -19.87 12.03 -6.38
C LEU A 447 -21.11 12.34 -5.54
N LYS A 448 -21.51 13.62 -5.46
CA LYS A 448 -22.71 14.05 -4.73
C LYS A 448 -23.98 13.45 -5.33
N ARG A 449 -24.15 13.53 -6.66
CA ARG A 449 -25.34 13.01 -7.37
C ARG A 449 -25.54 11.51 -7.15
N ASN A 450 -24.44 10.76 -7.08
CA ASN A 450 -24.46 9.30 -6.95
C ASN A 450 -24.22 8.81 -5.51
N GLN A 451 -24.23 9.71 -4.51
CA GLN A 451 -23.99 9.40 -3.10
C GLN A 451 -22.70 8.59 -2.87
N LEU A 452 -21.63 8.92 -3.59
CA LEU A 452 -20.30 8.32 -3.45
C LEU A 452 -19.45 9.10 -2.44
N VAL A 453 -18.39 8.48 -1.93
CA VAL A 453 -17.50 9.12 -0.95
C VAL A 453 -16.97 10.46 -1.51
N PRO A 454 -17.05 11.58 -0.76
CA PRO A 454 -17.39 11.70 0.66
C PRO A 454 -18.87 12.00 0.99
N PHE A 455 -19.79 11.85 0.05
CA PHE A 455 -21.23 12.13 0.19
C PHE A 455 -22.07 10.91 0.60
N THR A 456 -21.44 9.80 0.99
CA THR A 456 -22.13 8.58 1.50
C THR A 456 -22.81 8.80 2.85
N ARG A 457 -22.37 9.82 3.59
CA ARG A 457 -22.90 10.23 4.90
C ARG A 457 -22.98 11.74 5.00
N GLU A 458 -23.92 12.23 5.79
CA GLU A 458 -24.05 13.66 6.09
C GLU A 458 -23.05 14.06 7.18
N ILE A 459 -21.90 14.62 6.79
CA ILE A 459 -20.83 14.99 7.72
C ILE A 459 -21.24 16.10 8.70
N ALA A 460 -22.29 16.86 8.40
CA ALA A 460 -22.85 17.80 9.35
C ALA A 460 -23.44 17.10 10.59
N GLN A 461 -23.96 15.88 10.43
CA GLN A 461 -24.60 15.09 11.48
C GLN A 461 -23.70 13.97 12.01
N ASP A 462 -23.06 13.20 11.12
CA ASP A 462 -22.13 12.12 11.46
C ASP A 462 -20.68 12.58 11.27
N ASN A 463 -20.09 13.18 12.31
CA ASN A 463 -18.71 13.64 12.31
C ASN A 463 -17.95 13.22 13.58
N PRO A 464 -16.60 13.22 13.56
CA PRO A 464 -15.79 12.85 14.73
C PRO A 464 -15.90 13.81 15.92
N CYS A 465 -16.69 14.88 15.82
CA CYS A 465 -16.84 15.89 16.85
C CYS A 465 -18.23 15.92 17.46
N ILE A 466 -19.11 16.77 16.96
CA ILE A 466 -20.49 16.96 17.40
C ILE A 466 -21.35 17.46 16.23
N PRO A 467 -22.63 17.06 16.13
CA PRO A 467 -23.51 17.53 15.07
C PRO A 467 -23.60 19.06 14.99
N LEU A 468 -23.60 19.58 13.77
CA LEU A 468 -23.83 20.99 13.49
C LEU A 468 -25.28 21.37 13.83
N ASP A 469 -25.48 22.66 14.09
CA ASP A 469 -26.75 23.28 14.49
C ASP A 469 -27.39 22.69 15.77
N ARG A 470 -26.59 21.97 16.57
CA ARG A 470 -26.98 21.47 17.89
C ARG A 470 -26.53 22.43 18.98
N ALA A 471 -27.42 22.76 19.92
CA ALA A 471 -27.04 23.48 21.13
C ALA A 471 -26.32 22.54 22.11
N LEU A 472 -25.16 22.98 22.60
CA LEU A 472 -24.42 22.30 23.66
C LEU A 472 -24.93 22.75 25.03
N ASP A 473 -25.09 21.78 25.94
CA ASP A 473 -25.49 22.07 27.32
C ASP A 473 -24.35 22.84 28.02
N PRO A 474 -24.62 24.05 28.54
CA PRO A 474 -23.64 24.88 29.24
C PRO A 474 -22.92 24.16 30.39
N ASN A 475 -23.55 23.17 31.02
CA ASN A 475 -22.97 22.41 32.13
C ASN A 475 -21.69 21.64 31.73
N PHE A 476 -21.51 21.35 30.43
CA PHE A 476 -20.31 20.70 29.93
C PHE A 476 -19.27 21.70 29.39
N LEU A 477 -19.57 23.00 29.35
CA LEU A 477 -18.68 24.02 28.84
C LEU A 477 -17.87 24.63 29.99
N THR A 478 -16.55 24.52 29.90
CA THR A 478 -15.63 25.17 30.84
C THR A 478 -15.18 26.50 30.23
N ALA A 479 -15.65 27.61 30.81
CA ALA A 479 -15.48 28.96 30.27
C ALA A 479 -14.05 29.50 30.37
N GLU A 480 -13.25 29.01 31.33
CA GLU A 480 -11.86 29.45 31.48
C GLU A 480 -10.89 28.52 30.73
N PRO A 481 -9.95 29.07 29.93
CA PRO A 481 -8.85 28.30 29.36
C PRO A 481 -8.09 27.61 30.49
N GLN A 482 -8.19 26.29 30.55
CA GLN A 482 -7.51 25.53 31.59
C GLN A 482 -6.03 25.35 31.19
N SER A 483 -5.12 25.43 32.17
CA SER A 483 -3.68 25.27 31.96
C SER A 483 -3.29 23.92 31.34
N ASP A 484 -4.18 22.91 31.42
CA ASP A 484 -3.98 21.58 30.84
C ASP A 484 -4.34 21.49 29.34
N VAL A 485 -5.00 22.53 28.79
CA VAL A 485 -5.33 22.65 27.37
C VAL A 485 -5.04 24.08 26.85
N PRO A 486 -3.76 24.47 26.72
CA PRO A 486 -3.41 25.74 26.09
C PRO A 486 -3.85 25.75 24.62
N GLY A 487 -4.39 26.88 24.17
CA GLY A 487 -4.75 27.08 22.78
C GLY A 487 -5.39 28.44 22.51
N TYR A 488 -5.38 28.83 21.25
CA TYR A 488 -5.79 30.15 20.77
C TYR A 488 -6.58 30.01 19.47
N PHE A 489 -7.65 30.78 19.33
CA PHE A 489 -8.37 30.96 18.08
C PHE A 489 -7.74 32.14 17.33
N ASP A 490 -7.07 31.86 16.22
CA ASP A 490 -6.28 32.85 15.48
C ASP A 490 -7.14 33.73 14.57
N GLY A 491 -8.05 33.15 13.78
CA GLY A 491 -8.85 33.95 12.87
C GLY A 491 -9.87 33.22 12.01
N ILE A 492 -10.70 34.03 11.38
CA ILE A 492 -11.81 33.65 10.50
C ILE A 492 -11.52 34.19 9.09
N ALA A 493 -11.57 33.35 8.08
CA ALA A 493 -11.46 33.73 6.68
C ALA A 493 -12.76 33.36 5.94
N LEU A 494 -13.50 34.37 5.46
CA LEU A 494 -14.71 34.16 4.66
C LEU A 494 -14.36 33.43 3.35
N ARG A 495 -15.13 32.38 3.02
CA ARG A 495 -14.91 31.55 1.81
C ARG A 495 -15.93 31.83 0.72
N THR A 496 -17.08 32.37 1.08
CA THR A 496 -18.10 32.85 0.15
C THR A 496 -18.51 34.24 0.58
N ASP A 497 -18.80 35.11 -0.40
CA ASP A 497 -19.51 36.36 -0.13
C ASP A 497 -20.84 36.04 0.57
N VAL A 498 -21.31 36.95 1.43
CA VAL A 498 -22.59 36.81 2.14
C VAL A 498 -23.73 36.89 1.13
N ALA A 499 -24.01 35.78 0.44
CA ALA A 499 -25.09 35.65 -0.53
C ALA A 499 -26.17 34.71 0.05
N GLY A 500 -27.11 35.31 0.79
CA GLY A 500 -28.19 34.62 1.50
C GLY A 500 -28.10 34.74 3.03
N ASP A 501 -28.94 34.01 3.77
CA ASP A 501 -29.00 34.04 5.23
C ASP A 501 -27.82 33.34 5.93
N ARG A 502 -26.74 32.93 5.24
CA ARG A 502 -25.65 32.15 5.85
C ARG A 502 -24.31 32.49 5.22
N ALA A 503 -23.28 32.69 6.05
CA ALA A 503 -21.91 32.85 5.59
C ALA A 503 -21.09 31.58 5.87
N ILE A 504 -20.20 31.23 4.94
CA ILE A 504 -19.29 30.09 5.09
C ILE A 504 -17.89 30.63 5.32
N ALA A 505 -17.25 30.16 6.37
CA ALA A 505 -15.91 30.60 6.72
C ALA A 505 -14.99 29.44 7.08
N GLN A 506 -13.72 29.62 6.80
CA GLN A 506 -12.63 28.83 7.33
C GLN A 506 -12.18 29.45 8.66
N VAL A 507 -11.91 28.60 9.64
CA VAL A 507 -11.42 29.02 10.95
C VAL A 507 -10.10 28.33 11.25
N THR A 508 -9.21 29.03 11.94
CA THR A 508 -7.87 28.51 12.25
C THR A 508 -7.43 28.89 13.66
N GLY A 509 -6.53 28.09 14.21
CA GLY A 509 -5.92 28.33 15.51
C GLY A 509 -4.87 27.30 15.85
N TRP A 510 -4.50 27.23 17.12
CA TRP A 510 -3.73 26.13 17.68
C TRP A 510 -4.28 25.70 19.03
N ALA A 511 -4.09 24.43 19.38
CA ALA A 511 -4.43 23.91 20.69
C ALA A 511 -3.63 22.62 20.95
N LYS A 512 -3.30 22.39 22.23
CA LYS A 512 -2.65 21.16 22.67
C LYS A 512 -3.22 20.72 24.01
N SER A 513 -3.21 19.42 24.28
CA SER A 513 -3.48 18.88 25.61
C SER A 513 -2.26 18.11 26.10
N ALA A 514 -1.85 18.35 27.34
CA ALA A 514 -0.69 17.69 27.93
C ALA A 514 -0.90 16.17 28.15
N ASN A 515 -2.12 15.76 28.49
CA ASN A 515 -2.38 14.41 29.05
C ASN A 515 -3.39 13.56 28.28
N HIS A 516 -4.30 14.15 27.49
CA HIS A 516 -5.49 13.43 27.01
C HIS A 516 -5.66 13.42 25.49
N GLY A 517 -4.89 14.25 24.77
CA GLY A 517 -5.07 14.49 23.34
C GLY A 517 -6.40 15.17 23.00
N ILE A 518 -6.38 16.06 22.00
CA ILE A 518 -7.59 16.73 21.51
C ILE A 518 -8.27 15.79 20.50
N ARG A 519 -9.55 15.48 20.73
CA ARG A 519 -10.38 14.71 19.81
C ARG A 519 -10.81 15.57 18.62
N CYS A 520 -11.33 16.76 18.92
CA CYS A 520 -11.80 17.73 17.95
C CYS A 520 -11.98 19.09 18.62
N ILE A 521 -12.26 20.12 17.82
CA ILE A 521 -12.62 21.45 18.30
C ILE A 521 -13.98 21.81 17.71
N ALA A 522 -14.96 22.12 18.56
CA ALA A 522 -16.26 22.64 18.12
C ALA A 522 -16.23 24.16 18.09
N ILE A 523 -16.90 24.76 17.10
CA ILE A 523 -17.02 26.21 16.98
C ILE A 523 -18.46 26.59 17.31
N LEU A 524 -18.63 27.31 18.41
CA LEU A 524 -19.93 27.67 18.97
C LEU A 524 -20.19 29.16 18.80
N ASN A 525 -21.46 29.53 18.56
CA ASN A 525 -21.90 30.92 18.66
C ASN A 525 -22.22 31.33 20.12
N GLN A 526 -22.69 32.57 20.30
CA GLN A 526 -23.08 33.10 21.62
C GLN A 526 -24.23 32.34 22.31
N ASN A 527 -25.01 31.54 21.57
CA ASN A 527 -26.11 30.73 22.08
C ASN A 527 -25.68 29.27 22.31
N ASN A 528 -24.38 28.98 22.36
CA ASN A 528 -23.80 27.64 22.45
C ASN A 528 -24.20 26.69 21.32
N MET A 529 -24.57 27.24 20.17
CA MET A 529 -24.94 26.44 19.02
C MET A 529 -23.73 26.14 18.14
N VAL A 530 -23.56 24.88 17.77
CA VAL A 530 -22.43 24.41 16.96
C VAL A 530 -22.59 24.89 15.52
N ARG A 531 -21.68 25.76 15.07
CA ARG A 531 -21.62 26.25 13.67
C ARG A 531 -20.70 25.44 12.78
N GLY A 532 -19.83 24.64 13.38
CA GLY A 532 -18.90 23.78 12.66
C GLY A 532 -17.88 23.15 13.58
N PHE A 533 -16.90 22.47 13.00
CA PHE A 533 -15.82 21.85 13.74
C PHE A 533 -14.47 22.07 13.04
N ALA A 534 -13.42 21.93 13.83
CA ALA A 534 -12.03 21.94 13.43
C ALA A 534 -11.32 20.68 13.92
N LEU A 535 -10.27 20.29 13.19
CA LEU A 535 -9.39 19.19 13.55
C LEU A 535 -7.96 19.71 13.73
N THR A 536 -7.27 19.13 14.72
CA THR A 536 -5.86 19.38 15.01
C THR A 536 -4.95 18.52 14.14
N GLY A 537 -3.64 18.81 14.14
CA GLY A 537 -2.65 18.05 13.37
C GLY A 537 -2.08 18.79 12.16
N PHE A 538 -2.23 20.11 12.12
CA PHE A 538 -1.61 21.00 11.13
C PHE A 538 -0.31 21.61 11.68
N PRO A 539 0.69 21.85 10.81
CA PRO A 539 1.98 22.36 11.24
C PRO A 539 1.90 23.83 11.69
N ARG A 540 2.55 24.16 12.80
CA ARG A 540 2.69 25.49 13.41
C ARG A 540 4.12 25.72 13.90
N PRO A 541 5.07 25.96 12.97
CA PRO A 541 6.47 26.18 13.33
C PRO A 541 6.65 27.42 14.21
N ASP A 542 5.82 28.44 14.02
CA ASP A 542 5.76 29.66 14.83
C ASP A 542 5.40 29.37 16.30
N VAL A 543 4.45 28.47 16.54
CA VAL A 543 4.08 28.06 17.91
C VAL A 543 5.14 27.14 18.50
N ALA A 544 5.75 26.26 17.69
CA ALA A 544 6.84 25.41 18.14
C ALA A 544 8.08 26.20 18.56
N GLU A 545 8.40 27.29 17.85
CA GLU A 545 9.50 28.20 18.20
C GLU A 545 9.27 28.87 19.56
N ALA A 546 8.03 29.26 19.86
CA ALA A 546 7.68 29.93 21.12
C ALA A 546 7.47 28.96 22.30
N MET A 547 6.93 27.76 22.06
CA MET A 547 6.40 26.86 23.10
C MET A 547 7.10 25.49 23.16
N GLY A 548 8.02 25.20 22.23
CA GLY A 548 8.78 23.95 22.12
C GLY A 548 8.32 23.03 20.98
N GLU A 549 9.21 22.14 20.52
CA GLU A 549 9.00 21.27 19.34
C GLU A 549 7.73 20.43 19.41
N ASP A 550 7.32 20.02 20.61
CA ASP A 550 6.10 19.24 20.80
C ASP A 550 4.81 20.01 20.40
N TYR A 551 4.88 21.31 20.09
CA TYR A 551 3.77 22.12 19.56
C TYR A 551 3.76 22.21 18.04
N GLN A 552 4.71 21.59 17.34
CA GLN A 552 4.81 21.65 15.87
C GLN A 552 3.50 21.25 15.17
N TRP A 553 2.74 20.30 15.72
CA TRP A 553 1.48 19.82 15.12
C TRP A 553 0.23 20.29 15.87
N SER A 554 0.35 21.36 16.67
CA SER A 554 -0.74 21.90 17.49
C SER A 554 -1.77 22.71 16.68
N GLY A 555 -1.50 23.02 15.41
CA GLY A 555 -2.41 23.76 14.56
C GLY A 555 -3.73 23.03 14.31
N TRP A 556 -4.83 23.79 14.27
CA TRP A 556 -6.13 23.31 13.83
C TRP A 556 -6.71 24.17 12.72
N LYS A 557 -7.46 23.51 11.83
CA LYS A 557 -8.26 24.14 10.77
C LYS A 557 -9.67 23.59 10.84
N GLY A 558 -10.66 24.45 10.59
CA GLY A 558 -12.07 24.11 10.61
C GLY A 558 -12.87 24.86 9.58
N TYR A 559 -14.12 24.44 9.43
CA TYR A 559 -15.11 25.18 8.65
C TYR A 559 -16.37 25.37 9.45
N ILE A 560 -17.04 26.48 9.19
CA ILE A 560 -18.30 26.83 9.81
C ILE A 560 -19.32 27.28 8.77
N ARG A 561 -20.58 27.09 9.11
CA ARG A 561 -21.73 27.73 8.46
C ARG A 561 -22.41 28.60 9.50
N SER A 562 -22.27 29.91 9.38
CA SER A 562 -22.86 30.87 10.32
C SER A 562 -24.27 31.28 9.90
N SER A 563 -24.95 31.93 10.84
CA SER A 563 -26.25 32.61 10.71
C SER A 563 -26.06 34.12 10.84
N PRO A 564 -26.95 34.99 10.31
CA PRO A 564 -26.83 36.45 10.42
C PRO A 564 -27.00 36.92 11.87
N GLU A 565 -27.55 36.06 12.72
CA GLU A 565 -27.68 36.28 14.17
C GLU A 565 -26.39 36.02 14.94
N ASP A 566 -25.40 35.35 14.33
CA ASP A 566 -24.15 35.03 15.01
C ASP A 566 -23.30 36.31 15.19
N ARG A 567 -22.96 36.62 16.44
CA ARG A 567 -22.18 37.82 16.79
C ARG A 567 -20.76 37.50 17.18
N GLN A 568 -20.57 36.34 17.80
CA GLN A 568 -19.30 35.93 18.37
C GLN A 568 -19.17 34.42 18.23
N LEU A 569 -17.95 33.97 17.93
CA LEU A 569 -17.59 32.57 17.84
C LEU A 569 -16.54 32.23 18.88
N THR A 570 -16.72 31.10 19.56
CA THR A 570 -15.77 30.55 20.52
C THR A 570 -15.39 29.14 20.10
N ALA A 571 -14.09 28.83 20.15
CA ALA A 571 -13.58 27.51 19.88
C ALA A 571 -13.49 26.71 21.19
N TYR A 572 -14.00 25.48 21.19
CA TYR A 572 -14.04 24.60 22.34
C TYR A 572 -13.37 23.26 22.01
N ALA A 573 -12.31 22.91 22.74
CA ALA A 573 -11.62 21.65 22.58
C ALA A 573 -12.31 20.52 23.36
N ALA A 574 -12.61 19.41 22.69
CA ALA A 574 -12.99 18.15 23.32
C ALA A 574 -11.77 17.26 23.48
N LEU A 575 -11.60 16.67 24.66
CA LEU A 575 -10.52 15.72 24.94
C LEU A 575 -10.99 14.27 24.71
N LYS A 576 -10.09 13.35 24.35
CA LYS A 576 -10.47 11.96 24.03
C LYS A 576 -11.15 11.21 25.20
N ASN A 577 -10.80 11.55 26.44
CA ASN A 577 -11.24 10.84 27.66
C ASN A 577 -12.07 11.71 28.62
N ARG A 578 -12.62 12.84 28.16
CA ARG A 578 -13.39 13.78 29.00
C ARG A 578 -14.64 14.24 28.26
N GLN A 579 -15.77 14.32 28.95
CA GLN A 579 -17.04 14.79 28.35
C GLN A 579 -17.15 16.32 28.28
N SER A 580 -16.39 17.04 29.11
CA SER A 580 -16.42 18.49 29.11
C SER A 580 -15.58 19.09 27.98
N TRP A 581 -15.97 20.29 27.58
CA TRP A 581 -15.34 21.09 26.55
C TRP A 581 -14.59 22.25 27.18
N VAL A 582 -13.37 22.50 26.74
CA VAL A 582 -12.52 23.58 27.26
C VAL A 582 -12.47 24.71 26.24
N ALA A 583 -12.85 25.92 26.66
CA ALA A 583 -12.75 27.10 25.80
C ALA A 583 -11.28 27.41 25.46
N LEU A 584 -11.02 27.67 24.18
CA LEU A 584 -9.74 28.22 23.73
C LEU A 584 -9.74 29.74 23.90
N GLN A 585 -8.55 30.32 23.99
CA GLN A 585 -8.41 31.77 24.11
C GLN A 585 -8.87 32.50 22.85
N ASN A 586 -9.26 33.77 23.03
CA ASN A 586 -9.66 34.72 22.00
C ASN A 586 -10.96 34.37 21.24
N PRO A 587 -12.13 34.52 21.87
CA PRO A 587 -13.40 34.50 21.15
C PRO A 587 -13.41 35.56 20.04
N HIS A 588 -13.75 35.16 18.81
CA HIS A 588 -13.72 36.06 17.65
C HIS A 588 -15.08 36.69 17.39
N PRO A 589 -15.18 38.01 17.16
CA PRO A 589 -16.40 38.59 16.60
C PRO A 589 -16.61 38.06 15.18
N PHE A 590 -17.85 37.69 14.84
CA PHE A 590 -18.16 37.27 13.48
C PHE A 590 -18.30 38.52 12.58
N PRO A 591 -17.60 38.59 11.43
CA PRO A 591 -17.75 39.71 10.50
C PRO A 591 -19.19 39.76 9.97
N LYS A 592 -19.78 40.95 10.00
CA LYS A 592 -21.12 41.21 9.46
C LYS A 592 -21.10 41.45 7.96
#